data_AF-A0A428SXX3-F1
#
_entry.id   AF-A0A428SXX3-F1
#
_cell.length_a   1.000
_cell.length_b   1.000
_cell.length_c   1.000
_cell.angle_alpha   90.00
_cell.angle_beta   90.00
_cell.angle_gamma   90.00
#
_symmetry.space_group_name_H-M   'P 1'
#
loop_
_entity.id
_entity.type
_entity.pdbx_description
1 polymer ?
#
loop_
_entity_poly.entity_id
_entity_poly.type
_entity_poly.pdbx_seq_one_letter_code
_entity_poly.pdbx_strand_id
1 'polypeptide(L)'
;MVSTSGATLLPNEAVQHLCKHLLPHTTVLTPNIPEAFLILSQNGQSVTPEVRNVKDLEVVARSIQALGPKWVLVKGGHVPMKEDLTVAATEEERKFVVDVLVGGDGEVVRVQSPYQASTSTHGTGCSLASAIASNLAKGLDAPKAVRSACRYIEAAIRTAPGLGKGHGPLNHFHSTYTLPFAPGYFIEWLLERPDVRDVWRDFVYHPFVMAIGDGTLPLESFKGYIVQDYLYLIHFSRANALAAYKVQNVDDISRATEIVQHIMHELKLHTSYCESFGISLAEIQATEEKQACTAYTRYVLDIGQNGDWLGLQVALAPCLLGYGAVARMLRDHKDTVRENNTYWAWIKNYNEDDYTQAVRLGSELLEKHLQLQSPSRIEELVQIFVKGLKLEIGFWDMFPSK
;
A
#
# COMPACT_ATOMS: atom_id res chain seq x y z
N MET A 1 34.29 -22.59 11.28
CA MET A 1 33.76 -21.26 10.92
C MET A 1 33.22 -20.62 12.19
N VAL A 2 33.51 -19.35 12.43
CA VAL A 2 33.32 -18.66 13.71
C VAL A 2 32.03 -17.84 13.61
N SER A 3 31.09 -18.02 14.53
CA SER A 3 29.85 -17.22 14.54
C SER A 3 30.16 -15.73 14.67
N THR A 4 29.20 -14.87 14.32
CA THR A 4 29.27 -13.42 14.62
C THR A 4 29.42 -13.14 16.13
N SER A 5 29.11 -14.13 16.98
CA SER A 5 29.32 -14.11 18.44
C SER A 5 30.65 -14.72 18.90
N GLY A 6 31.54 -15.12 17.98
CA GLY A 6 32.89 -15.61 18.29
C GLY A 6 33.01 -17.12 18.57
N ALA A 7 31.93 -17.90 18.47
CA ALA A 7 31.97 -19.34 18.75
C ALA A 7 32.55 -20.13 17.57
N THR A 8 33.53 -21.02 17.81
CA THR A 8 34.05 -21.94 16.79
C THR A 8 33.04 -23.04 16.49
N LEU A 9 32.42 -23.00 15.31
CA LEU A 9 31.34 -23.93 14.91
C LEU A 9 31.84 -25.17 14.17
N LEU A 10 33.09 -25.19 13.71
CA LEU A 10 33.69 -26.33 13.01
C LEU A 10 35.06 -26.68 13.61
N PRO A 11 35.35 -27.97 13.84
CA PRO A 11 36.71 -28.43 14.15
C PRO A 11 37.72 -28.02 13.06
N ASN A 12 38.99 -27.85 13.43
CA ASN A 12 40.04 -27.46 12.48
C ASN A 12 40.17 -28.43 11.31
N GLU A 13 40.05 -29.73 11.56
CA GLU A 13 40.07 -30.77 10.52
C GLU A 13 38.95 -30.56 9.48
N ALA A 14 37.74 -30.20 9.92
CA ALA A 14 36.63 -29.90 9.02
C ALA A 14 36.90 -28.65 8.16
N VAL A 15 37.59 -27.63 8.72
CA VAL A 15 38.01 -26.45 7.95
C VAL A 15 39.04 -26.83 6.88
N GLN A 16 39.99 -27.70 7.19
CA GLN A 16 40.98 -28.20 6.23
C GLN A 16 40.31 -28.97 5.08
N HIS A 17 39.35 -29.86 5.40
CA HIS A 17 38.59 -30.57 4.37
C HIS A 17 37.77 -29.62 3.50
N LEU A 18 37.11 -28.61 4.09
CA LEU A 18 36.39 -27.59 3.36
C LEU A 18 37.33 -26.83 2.39
N CYS A 19 38.51 -26.45 2.86
CA CYS A 19 39.51 -25.75 2.04
C CYS A 19 39.98 -26.62 0.87
N LYS A 20 40.32 -27.88 1.14
CA LYS A 20 40.88 -28.79 0.13
C LYS A 20 39.85 -29.27 -0.89
N HIS A 21 38.61 -29.50 -0.49
CA HIS A 21 37.62 -30.21 -1.31
C HIS A 21 36.45 -29.34 -1.77
N LEU A 22 36.05 -28.31 -1.03
CA LEU A 22 34.86 -27.52 -1.36
C LEU A 22 35.19 -26.16 -1.99
N LEU A 23 36.22 -25.48 -1.49
CA LEU A 23 36.61 -24.16 -2.02
C LEU A 23 36.90 -24.17 -3.54
N PRO A 24 37.58 -25.17 -4.13
CA PRO A 24 37.81 -25.22 -5.58
C PRO A 24 36.54 -25.30 -6.44
N HIS A 25 35.43 -25.73 -5.86
CA HIS A 25 34.12 -25.81 -6.54
C HIS A 25 33.20 -24.64 -6.17
N THR A 26 33.63 -23.76 -5.28
CA THR A 26 32.80 -22.69 -4.72
C THR A 26 32.72 -21.52 -5.70
N THR A 27 31.49 -21.12 -6.07
CA THR A 27 31.26 -19.96 -6.95
C THR A 27 31.45 -18.65 -6.20
N VAL A 28 30.87 -18.51 -5.00
CA VAL A 28 31.06 -17.35 -4.12
C VAL A 28 31.26 -17.85 -2.69
N LEU A 29 32.39 -17.51 -2.08
CA LEU A 29 32.65 -17.73 -0.66
C LEU A 29 32.40 -16.44 0.12
N THR A 30 31.75 -16.50 1.28
CA THR A 30 31.32 -15.29 2.02
C THR A 30 31.83 -15.25 3.47
N PRO A 31 33.16 -15.28 3.74
CA PRO A 31 33.67 -15.35 5.10
C PRO A 31 33.51 -14.02 5.84
N ASN A 32 33.27 -14.06 7.15
CA ASN A 32 33.53 -12.90 8.02
C ASN A 32 35.04 -12.80 8.27
N ILE A 33 35.49 -11.72 8.90
CA ILE A 33 36.91 -11.48 9.14
C ILE A 33 37.55 -12.58 10.01
N PRO A 34 36.96 -13.00 11.15
CA PRO A 34 37.47 -14.15 11.91
C PRO A 34 37.57 -15.45 11.08
N GLU A 35 36.54 -15.75 10.28
CA GLU A 35 36.50 -16.91 9.37
C GLU A 35 37.60 -16.81 8.30
N ALA A 36 37.82 -15.62 7.73
CA ALA A 36 38.81 -15.35 6.71
C ALA A 36 40.23 -15.64 7.24
N PHE A 37 40.57 -15.13 8.43
CA PHE A 37 41.86 -15.41 9.06
C PHE A 37 42.03 -16.88 9.46
N LEU A 38 40.95 -17.54 9.89
CA LEU A 38 40.98 -18.98 10.17
C LEU A 38 41.27 -19.79 8.89
N ILE A 39 40.63 -19.45 7.77
CA ILE A 39 40.86 -20.12 6.48
C ILE A 39 42.33 -19.95 6.05
N LEU A 40 42.86 -18.73 6.11
CA LEU A 40 44.23 -18.46 5.68
C LEU A 40 45.28 -19.14 6.57
N SER A 41 45.09 -19.10 7.89
CA SER A 41 46.01 -19.75 8.84
C SER A 41 46.05 -21.28 8.68
N GLN A 42 44.91 -21.91 8.41
CA GLN A 42 44.84 -23.36 8.13
C GLN A 42 45.49 -23.76 6.80
N ASN A 43 45.75 -22.80 5.91
CA ASN A 43 46.42 -23.02 4.63
C ASN A 43 47.87 -22.47 4.63
N GLY A 44 48.49 -22.37 5.81
CA GLY A 44 49.92 -22.07 5.96
C GLY A 44 50.31 -20.63 5.65
N GLN A 45 49.34 -19.72 5.49
CA GLN A 45 49.66 -18.30 5.32
C GLN A 45 49.90 -17.64 6.68
N SER A 46 51.03 -16.96 6.81
CA SER A 46 51.29 -16.07 7.93
C SER A 46 50.47 -14.80 7.73
N VAL A 47 49.39 -14.65 8.48
CA VAL A 47 48.51 -13.47 8.39
C VAL A 47 48.55 -12.73 9.72
N THR A 48 48.88 -11.44 9.65
CA THR A 48 48.69 -10.55 10.79
C THR A 48 47.18 -10.29 10.93
N PRO A 49 46.55 -10.59 12.08
CA PRO A 49 45.09 -10.56 12.23
C PRO A 49 44.55 -9.13 12.43
N GLU A 50 44.99 -8.18 11.60
CA GLU A 50 44.62 -6.77 11.75
C GLU A 50 44.26 -6.14 10.40
N VAL A 51 42.99 -5.77 10.27
CA VAL A 51 42.45 -4.96 9.17
C VAL A 51 42.49 -3.50 9.62
N ARG A 52 43.20 -2.63 8.92
CA ARG A 52 43.30 -1.19 9.23
C ARG A 52 42.45 -0.33 8.29
N ASN A 53 42.20 -0.82 7.09
CA ASN A 53 41.42 -0.11 6.07
C ASN A 53 40.84 -1.09 5.03
N VAL A 54 40.04 -0.58 4.10
CA VAL A 54 39.41 -1.38 3.04
C VAL A 54 40.40 -2.12 2.14
N LYS A 55 41.61 -1.59 1.91
CA LYS A 55 42.61 -2.29 1.08
C LYS A 55 43.10 -3.58 1.75
N ASP A 56 43.16 -3.62 3.08
CA ASP A 56 43.53 -4.84 3.79
C ASP A 56 42.47 -5.94 3.60
N LEU A 57 41.18 -5.57 3.54
CA LEU A 57 40.08 -6.49 3.19
C LEU A 57 40.24 -7.06 1.77
N GLU A 58 40.67 -6.24 0.81
CA GLU A 58 40.96 -6.69 -0.56
C GLU A 58 42.12 -7.68 -0.61
N VAL A 59 43.19 -7.43 0.15
CA VAL A 59 44.33 -8.34 0.25
C VAL A 59 43.88 -9.68 0.82
N VAL A 60 43.11 -9.67 1.92
CA VAL A 60 42.54 -10.88 2.51
C VAL A 60 41.66 -11.64 1.51
N ALA A 61 40.78 -10.93 0.79
CA ALA A 61 39.90 -11.54 -0.21
C ALA A 61 40.69 -12.20 -1.36
N ARG A 62 41.74 -11.52 -1.88
CA ARG A 62 42.64 -12.07 -2.91
C ARG A 62 43.40 -13.29 -2.43
N SER A 63 43.92 -13.27 -1.20
CA SER A 63 44.62 -14.41 -0.62
C SER A 63 43.71 -15.64 -0.49
N ILE A 64 42.44 -15.46 -0.14
CA ILE A 64 41.48 -16.56 -0.06
C ILE A 64 41.04 -17.02 -1.45
N GLN A 65 40.88 -16.10 -2.41
CA GLN A 65 40.54 -16.45 -3.79
C GLN A 65 41.60 -17.38 -4.40
N ALA A 66 42.87 -17.16 -4.10
CA ALA A 66 43.98 -18.01 -4.55
C ALA A 66 43.87 -19.48 -4.07
N LEU A 67 43.00 -19.77 -3.09
CA LEU A 67 42.72 -21.13 -2.62
C LEU A 67 41.69 -21.88 -3.49
N GLY A 68 41.09 -21.23 -4.50
CA GLY A 68 40.20 -21.88 -5.48
C GLY A 68 38.80 -21.30 -5.70
N PRO A 69 38.14 -20.57 -4.78
CA PRO A 69 36.82 -20.01 -5.04
C PRO A 69 36.83 -19.02 -6.21
N LYS A 70 35.81 -19.05 -7.07
CA LYS A 70 35.72 -18.10 -8.20
C LYS A 70 35.58 -16.65 -7.73
N TRP A 71 34.85 -16.45 -6.64
CA TRP A 71 34.63 -15.17 -5.99
C TRP A 71 34.71 -15.31 -4.47
N VAL A 72 35.22 -14.29 -3.79
CA VAL A 72 35.29 -14.19 -2.32
C VAL A 72 34.75 -12.84 -1.85
N LEU A 73 33.72 -12.87 -1.02
CA LEU A 73 33.11 -11.72 -0.34
C LEU A 73 33.54 -11.69 1.14
N VAL A 74 34.57 -10.91 1.47
CA VAL A 74 34.95 -10.68 2.86
C VAL A 74 33.98 -9.67 3.47
N LYS A 75 33.24 -10.10 4.50
CA LYS A 75 32.19 -9.31 5.17
C LYS A 75 32.80 -8.34 6.19
N GLY A 76 32.53 -7.05 6.03
CA GLY A 76 33.13 -5.98 6.83
C GLY A 76 32.47 -5.73 8.20
N GLY A 77 31.33 -6.36 8.50
CA GLY A 77 30.52 -6.05 9.68
C GLY A 77 31.20 -6.11 11.06
N HIS A 78 32.40 -6.70 11.16
CA HIS A 78 33.19 -6.77 12.41
C HIS A 78 34.17 -5.59 12.58
N VAL A 79 34.40 -4.79 11.52
CA VAL A 79 35.35 -3.66 11.49
C VAL A 79 34.65 -2.45 10.88
N PRO A 80 33.72 -1.81 11.62
CA PRO A 80 33.08 -0.60 11.13
C PRO A 80 34.12 0.48 10.82
N MET A 81 33.85 1.27 9.79
CA MET A 81 34.79 2.20 9.19
C MET A 81 34.39 3.66 9.45
N LYS A 82 35.39 4.54 9.51
CA LYS A 82 35.27 5.99 9.49
C LYS A 82 34.96 6.50 8.08
N GLU A 83 34.81 7.82 7.96
CA GLU A 83 34.59 8.52 6.69
C GLU A 83 35.75 8.38 5.69
N ASP A 84 36.99 8.28 6.21
CA ASP A 84 38.20 8.04 5.42
C ASP A 84 38.41 6.54 5.03
N LEU A 85 37.43 5.67 5.34
CA LEU A 85 37.48 4.22 5.10
C LEU A 85 38.60 3.47 5.84
N THR A 86 39.11 4.05 6.94
CA THR A 86 39.93 3.33 7.93
C THR A 86 39.06 2.83 9.09
N VAL A 87 39.52 1.82 9.81
CA VAL A 87 38.75 1.20 10.91
C VAL A 87 38.49 2.21 12.03
N ALA A 88 37.25 2.24 12.52
CA ALA A 88 36.83 3.05 13.65
C ALA A 88 37.33 2.44 14.96
N ALA A 89 37.97 3.25 15.80
CA ALA A 89 38.44 2.86 17.12
C ALA A 89 37.36 3.05 18.20
N THR A 90 36.48 4.05 18.02
CA THR A 90 35.37 4.33 18.95
C THR A 90 34.01 4.10 18.29
N GLU A 91 32.92 4.14 19.07
CA GLU A 91 31.57 3.95 18.53
C GLU A 91 31.09 5.15 17.71
N GLU A 92 31.48 6.37 18.10
CA GLU A 92 31.11 7.64 17.45
C GLU A 92 31.73 7.77 16.05
N GLU A 93 32.88 7.13 15.87
CA GLU A 93 33.63 7.04 14.62
C GLU A 93 32.99 6.07 13.61
N ARG A 94 32.10 5.17 14.04
CA ARG A 94 31.48 4.16 13.16
C ARG A 94 30.51 4.84 12.20
N LYS A 95 30.88 4.91 10.92
CA LYS A 95 30.04 5.49 9.85
C LYS A 95 29.57 4.43 8.87
N PHE A 96 30.44 3.52 8.48
CA PHE A 96 30.17 2.60 7.37
C PHE A 96 30.54 1.15 7.70
N VAL A 97 29.90 0.24 6.99
CA VAL A 97 30.35 -1.14 6.81
C VAL A 97 30.71 -1.31 5.34
N VAL A 98 31.85 -1.95 5.07
CA VAL A 98 32.33 -2.20 3.70
C VAL A 98 32.57 -3.69 3.51
N ASP A 99 31.74 -4.32 2.69
CA ASP A 99 31.96 -5.68 2.23
C ASP A 99 32.79 -5.65 0.94
N VAL A 100 33.77 -6.54 0.82
CA VAL A 100 34.70 -6.56 -0.33
C VAL A 100 34.59 -7.88 -1.06
N LEU A 101 34.13 -7.82 -2.30
CA LEU A 101 34.07 -8.93 -3.24
C LEU A 101 35.28 -8.88 -4.17
N VAL A 102 35.98 -9.99 -4.30
CA VAL A 102 37.08 -10.19 -5.27
C VAL A 102 36.81 -11.44 -6.09
N GLY A 103 37.02 -11.39 -7.40
CA GLY A 103 36.91 -12.56 -8.28
C GLY A 103 37.06 -12.23 -9.76
N GLY A 104 36.79 -13.21 -10.61
CA GLY A 104 37.05 -13.09 -12.06
C GLY A 104 38.53 -12.84 -12.37
N ASP A 105 38.81 -12.04 -13.40
CA ASP A 105 40.17 -11.63 -13.80
C ASP A 105 40.72 -10.50 -12.90
N GLY A 106 40.55 -10.63 -11.58
CA GLY A 106 41.03 -9.68 -10.57
C GLY A 106 40.11 -8.51 -10.27
N GLU A 107 38.84 -8.57 -10.69
CA GLU A 107 37.79 -7.59 -10.39
C GLU A 107 37.60 -7.44 -8.88
N VAL A 108 37.41 -6.19 -8.44
CA VAL A 108 37.12 -5.83 -7.05
C VAL A 108 35.85 -5.01 -6.99
N VAL A 109 34.92 -5.43 -6.14
CA VAL A 109 33.67 -4.71 -5.87
C VAL A 109 33.58 -4.43 -4.38
N ARG A 110 33.44 -3.15 -4.03
CA ARG A 110 33.19 -2.70 -2.66
C ARG A 110 31.71 -2.38 -2.50
N VAL A 111 31.07 -2.97 -1.50
CA VAL A 111 29.68 -2.66 -1.15
C VAL A 111 29.67 -1.91 0.17
N GLN A 112 29.40 -0.62 0.10
CA GLN A 112 29.33 0.26 1.27
C GLN A 112 27.86 0.47 1.69
N SER A 113 27.61 0.30 2.99
CA SER A 113 26.35 0.60 3.66
C SER A 113 26.59 1.44 4.91
N PRO A 114 25.60 2.24 5.36
CA PRO A 114 25.67 2.89 6.67
C PRO A 114 25.87 1.85 7.78
N TYR A 115 26.66 2.19 8.79
CA TYR A 115 26.69 1.42 10.02
C TYR A 115 25.34 1.56 10.74
N GLN A 116 24.84 0.45 11.28
CA GLN A 116 23.56 0.40 11.98
C GLN A 116 23.78 -0.12 13.39
N ALA A 117 23.51 0.70 14.39
CA ALA A 117 23.50 0.26 15.78
C ALA A 117 22.25 -0.61 16.02
N SER A 118 22.41 -1.93 15.90
CA SER A 118 21.33 -2.89 16.04
C SER A 118 21.82 -4.18 16.71
N THR A 119 21.01 -4.72 17.61
CA THR A 119 21.21 -6.05 18.21
C THR A 119 20.65 -7.16 17.32
N SER A 120 19.86 -6.83 16.30
CA SER A 120 19.20 -7.79 15.41
C SER A 120 20.11 -8.24 14.28
N THR A 121 21.18 -8.95 14.61
CA THR A 121 22.22 -9.40 13.66
C THR A 121 22.30 -10.92 13.53
N HIS A 122 21.40 -11.65 14.20
CA HIS A 122 21.35 -13.10 14.12
C HIS A 122 20.95 -13.57 12.71
N GLY A 123 21.67 -14.54 12.16
CA GLY A 123 21.37 -15.10 10.84
C GLY A 123 21.76 -14.22 9.64
N THR A 124 22.50 -13.12 9.86
CA THR A 124 23.03 -12.24 8.78
C THR A 124 23.85 -13.01 7.75
N GLY A 125 24.78 -13.86 8.19
CA GLY A 125 25.61 -14.67 7.30
C GLY A 125 24.80 -15.65 6.43
N CYS A 126 23.91 -16.43 7.04
CA CYS A 126 23.08 -17.41 6.33
C CYS A 126 22.12 -16.72 5.33
N SER A 127 21.51 -15.61 5.76
CA SER A 127 20.58 -14.83 4.92
C SER A 127 21.31 -14.17 3.75
N LEU A 128 22.53 -13.64 3.97
CA LEU A 128 23.36 -13.05 2.92
C LEU A 128 23.72 -14.09 1.85
N ALA A 129 24.24 -15.25 2.27
CA ALA A 129 24.61 -16.33 1.35
C ALA A 129 23.39 -16.85 0.56
N SER A 130 22.24 -17.00 1.23
CA SER A 130 20.98 -17.44 0.59
C SER A 130 20.45 -16.41 -0.41
N ALA A 131 20.55 -15.12 -0.10
CA ALA A 131 20.17 -14.03 -1.00
C ALA A 131 21.09 -13.96 -2.23
N ILE A 132 22.41 -14.15 -2.05
CA ILE A 132 23.37 -14.26 -3.17
C ILE A 132 23.01 -15.45 -4.06
N ALA A 133 22.81 -16.63 -3.46
CA ALA A 133 22.46 -17.85 -4.19
C ALA A 133 21.15 -17.68 -4.99
N SER A 134 20.12 -17.08 -4.37
CA SER A 134 18.84 -16.80 -5.02
C SER A 134 18.99 -15.84 -6.21
N ASN A 135 19.81 -14.80 -6.06
CA ASN A 135 20.07 -13.85 -7.13
C ASN A 135 20.88 -14.45 -8.30
N LEU A 136 21.88 -15.29 -7.99
CA LEU A 136 22.61 -16.04 -9.01
C LEU A 136 21.68 -16.99 -9.78
N ALA A 137 20.78 -17.69 -9.07
CA ALA A 137 19.79 -18.58 -9.69
C ALA A 137 18.81 -17.83 -10.62
N LYS A 138 18.55 -16.54 -10.36
CA LYS A 138 17.77 -15.65 -11.24
C LYS A 138 18.56 -15.14 -12.45
N GLY A 139 19.82 -15.55 -12.62
CA GLY A 139 20.68 -15.17 -13.74
C GLY A 139 21.47 -13.87 -13.55
N LEU A 140 21.53 -13.32 -12.32
CA LEU A 140 22.42 -12.19 -12.04
C LEU A 140 23.88 -12.64 -12.01
N ASP A 141 24.79 -11.77 -12.47
CA ASP A 141 26.23 -11.95 -12.26
C ASP A 141 26.61 -11.79 -10.77
N ALA A 142 27.78 -12.28 -10.37
CA ALA A 142 28.21 -12.26 -8.98
C ALA A 142 28.28 -10.84 -8.37
N PRO A 143 28.87 -9.83 -9.04
CA PRO A 143 28.81 -8.44 -8.56
C PRO A 143 27.40 -7.92 -8.28
N LYS A 144 26.44 -8.13 -9.19
CA LYS A 144 25.05 -7.69 -8.99
C LYS A 144 24.33 -8.50 -7.91
N ALA A 145 24.54 -9.81 -7.87
CA ALA A 145 23.95 -10.69 -6.86
C ALA A 145 24.38 -10.31 -5.45
N VAL A 146 25.67 -10.03 -5.25
CA VAL A 146 26.25 -9.58 -3.98
C VAL A 146 25.72 -8.20 -3.59
N ARG A 147 25.73 -7.22 -4.51
CA ARG A 147 25.17 -5.88 -4.22
C ARG A 147 23.72 -5.96 -3.77
N SER A 148 22.88 -6.72 -4.49
CA SER A 148 21.47 -6.90 -4.13
C SER A 148 21.30 -7.59 -2.78
N ALA A 149 22.10 -8.62 -2.48
CA ALA A 149 22.04 -9.33 -1.21
C ALA A 149 22.49 -8.47 -0.01
N CYS A 150 23.55 -7.67 -0.15
CA CYS A 150 23.95 -6.73 0.89
C CYS A 150 22.84 -5.70 1.19
N ARG A 151 22.16 -5.17 0.16
CA ARG A 151 21.02 -4.24 0.35
C ARG A 151 19.82 -4.91 1.03
N TYR A 152 19.55 -6.18 0.71
CA TYR A 152 18.53 -6.97 1.41
C TYR A 152 18.84 -7.08 2.91
N ILE A 153 20.07 -7.45 3.27
CA ILE A 153 20.48 -7.56 4.67
C ILE A 153 20.47 -6.21 5.38
N GLU A 154 20.94 -5.16 4.73
CA GLU A 154 20.91 -3.81 5.28
C GLU A 154 19.48 -3.39 5.66
N ALA A 155 18.51 -3.61 4.77
CA ALA A 155 17.10 -3.31 5.03
C ALA A 155 16.50 -4.21 6.13
N ALA A 156 16.88 -5.49 6.14
CA ALA A 156 16.42 -6.47 7.13
C ALA A 156 16.90 -6.14 8.55
N ILE A 157 18.11 -5.57 8.70
CA ILE A 157 18.62 -5.06 9.98
C ILE A 157 17.88 -3.78 10.38
N ARG A 158 17.73 -2.84 9.43
CA ARG A 158 17.11 -1.53 9.68
C ARG A 158 15.67 -1.63 10.17
N THR A 159 14.94 -2.58 9.62
CA THR A 159 13.50 -2.78 9.86
C THR A 159 13.22 -3.94 10.80
N ALA A 160 14.25 -4.43 11.51
CA ALA A 160 14.12 -5.55 12.43
C ALA A 160 13.08 -5.26 13.53
N PRO A 161 12.19 -6.22 13.84
CA PRO A 161 11.09 -6.02 14.80
C PRO A 161 11.51 -5.95 16.27
N GLY A 162 12.82 -6.09 16.57
CA GLY A 162 13.32 -6.04 17.95
C GLY A 162 12.85 -7.21 18.83
N LEU A 163 12.68 -8.40 18.26
CA LEU A 163 12.19 -9.57 18.98
C LEU A 163 13.26 -10.18 19.91
N GLY A 164 12.88 -10.45 21.16
CA GLY A 164 13.74 -11.06 22.17
C GLY A 164 14.56 -10.04 22.99
N LYS A 165 15.36 -10.55 23.95
CA LYS A 165 16.17 -9.73 24.88
C LYS A 165 17.68 -9.70 24.55
N GLY A 166 18.09 -10.37 23.47
CA GLY A 166 19.49 -10.55 23.08
C GLY A 166 19.72 -10.25 21.61
N HIS A 167 20.52 -11.08 20.93
CA HIS A 167 20.73 -10.96 19.49
C HIS A 167 19.48 -11.43 18.73
N GLY A 168 18.64 -10.46 18.31
CA GLY A 168 17.37 -10.72 17.65
C GLY A 168 17.51 -11.16 16.18
N PRO A 169 16.45 -11.75 15.60
CA PRO A 169 16.39 -12.09 14.19
C PRO A 169 16.26 -10.83 13.31
N LEU A 170 16.64 -10.98 12.04
CA LEU A 170 16.39 -10.00 10.98
C LEU A 170 14.90 -9.90 10.62
N ASN A 171 14.49 -8.80 9.96
CA ASN A 171 13.19 -8.74 9.26
C ASN A 171 13.32 -9.23 7.82
N HIS A 172 13.04 -10.51 7.56
CA HIS A 172 13.07 -11.07 6.20
C HIS A 172 11.93 -10.59 5.29
N PHE A 173 10.89 -9.98 5.87
CA PHE A 173 9.66 -9.57 5.21
C PHE A 173 9.60 -8.05 4.96
N HIS A 174 10.73 -7.34 5.05
CA HIS A 174 10.79 -5.88 4.94
C HIS A 174 10.30 -5.30 3.60
N SER A 175 10.17 -6.15 2.56
CA SER A 175 9.69 -5.80 1.22
C SER A 175 8.34 -6.44 0.88
N THR A 176 7.65 -7.01 1.88
CA THR A 176 6.32 -7.60 1.73
C THR A 176 5.38 -6.97 2.73
N TYR A 177 4.15 -6.73 2.33
CA TYR A 177 3.10 -6.23 3.21
C TYR A 177 1.84 -7.07 3.04
N THR A 178 1.05 -7.13 4.10
CA THR A 178 -0.26 -7.78 4.12
C THR A 178 -1.35 -6.73 4.12
N LEU A 179 -2.43 -6.99 3.38
CA LEU A 179 -3.62 -6.16 3.45
C LEU A 179 -4.36 -6.38 4.78
N PRO A 180 -5.09 -5.37 5.28
CA PRO A 180 -5.88 -5.50 6.49
C PRO A 180 -7.23 -6.24 6.27
N PHE A 181 -7.52 -6.67 5.04
CA PHE A 181 -8.73 -7.37 4.64
C PHE A 181 -8.40 -8.54 3.68
N ALA A 182 -9.29 -9.52 3.63
CA ALA A 182 -9.21 -10.61 2.64
C ALA A 182 -9.66 -10.11 1.26
N PRO A 183 -9.05 -10.58 0.15
CA PRO A 183 -9.52 -10.26 -1.19
C PRO A 183 -11.02 -10.54 -1.38
N GLY A 184 -11.78 -9.55 -1.86
CA GLY A 184 -13.23 -9.64 -2.03
C GLY A 184 -14.05 -9.19 -0.81
N TYR A 185 -13.40 -8.75 0.26
CA TYR A 185 -14.03 -8.30 1.51
C TYR A 185 -13.60 -6.88 1.93
N PHE A 186 -13.07 -6.06 1.00
CA PHE A 186 -12.70 -4.69 1.32
C PHE A 186 -13.90 -3.86 1.78
N ILE A 187 -15.05 -3.92 1.09
CA ILE A 187 -16.20 -3.07 1.39
C ILE A 187 -16.79 -3.45 2.75
N GLU A 188 -16.92 -4.75 3.03
CA GLU A 188 -17.34 -5.24 4.35
C GLU A 188 -16.39 -4.73 5.43
N TRP A 189 -15.08 -4.92 5.23
CA TRP A 189 -14.07 -4.42 6.16
C TRP A 189 -14.16 -2.91 6.35
N LEU A 190 -14.25 -2.14 5.26
CA LEU A 190 -14.32 -0.68 5.25
C LEU A 190 -15.49 -0.19 6.09
N LEU A 191 -16.69 -0.74 5.89
CA LEU A 191 -17.90 -0.31 6.57
C LEU A 191 -17.92 -0.70 8.06
N GLU A 192 -17.20 -1.75 8.46
CA GLU A 192 -17.06 -2.17 9.85
C GLU A 192 -15.93 -1.45 10.61
N ARG A 193 -15.06 -0.70 9.91
CA ARG A 193 -13.98 0.06 10.56
C ARG A 193 -14.54 1.09 11.55
N PRO A 194 -13.97 1.24 12.75
CA PRO A 194 -14.48 2.18 13.75
C PRO A 194 -14.58 3.64 13.28
N ASP A 195 -13.65 4.12 12.44
CA ASP A 195 -13.63 5.48 11.90
C ASP A 195 -14.62 5.72 10.74
N VAL A 196 -15.21 4.65 10.18
CA VAL A 196 -16.17 4.69 9.09
C VAL A 196 -17.57 4.35 9.58
N ARG A 197 -17.71 3.29 10.38
CA ARG A 197 -18.98 2.67 10.79
C ARG A 197 -19.97 3.66 11.38
N ASP A 198 -19.50 4.54 12.26
CA ASP A 198 -20.39 5.49 12.94
C ASP A 198 -20.90 6.56 11.95
N VAL A 199 -20.02 7.08 11.09
CA VAL A 199 -20.40 8.06 10.03
C VAL A 199 -21.30 7.41 8.99
N TRP A 200 -21.02 6.16 8.60
CA TRP A 200 -21.85 5.38 7.69
C TRP A 200 -23.26 5.17 8.26
N ARG A 201 -23.38 4.82 9.54
CA ARG A 201 -24.67 4.69 10.22
C ARG A 201 -25.42 6.02 10.24
N ASP A 202 -24.76 7.10 10.59
CA ASP A 202 -25.39 8.43 10.68
C ASP A 202 -25.87 8.91 9.30
N PHE A 203 -25.17 8.54 8.23
CA PHE A 203 -25.62 8.70 6.85
C PHE A 203 -26.84 7.80 6.55
N VAL A 204 -26.74 6.47 6.70
CA VAL A 204 -27.85 5.56 6.33
C VAL A 204 -29.14 5.85 7.11
N TYR A 205 -29.04 6.20 8.39
CA TYR A 205 -30.18 6.48 9.28
C TYR A 205 -30.42 7.98 9.50
N HIS A 206 -29.99 8.82 8.57
CA HIS A 206 -30.12 10.27 8.70
C HIS A 206 -31.59 10.69 8.96
N PRO A 207 -31.89 11.68 9.83
CA PRO A 207 -33.26 12.09 10.12
C PRO A 207 -34.09 12.45 8.88
N PHE A 208 -33.46 13.07 7.88
CA PHE A 208 -34.09 13.37 6.58
C PHE A 208 -34.54 12.09 5.85
N VAL A 209 -33.68 11.06 5.83
CA VAL A 209 -33.96 9.75 5.22
C VAL A 209 -35.05 9.00 5.98
N MET A 210 -34.98 9.01 7.32
CA MET A 210 -36.03 8.40 8.15
C MET A 210 -37.39 9.06 7.93
N ALA A 211 -37.41 10.39 7.78
CA ALA A 211 -38.63 11.15 7.49
C ALA A 211 -39.17 10.90 6.06
N ILE A 212 -38.31 10.54 5.10
CA ILE A 212 -38.75 10.02 3.79
C ILE A 212 -39.45 8.66 3.97
N GLY A 213 -38.86 7.79 4.79
CA GLY A 213 -39.38 6.46 5.07
C GLY A 213 -40.76 6.47 5.71
N ASP A 214 -40.93 7.20 6.80
CA ASP A 214 -42.21 7.30 7.53
C ASP A 214 -43.22 8.27 6.88
N GLY A 215 -42.81 8.97 5.82
CA GLY A 215 -43.65 9.90 5.06
C GLY A 215 -43.88 11.25 5.74
N THR A 216 -43.15 11.57 6.82
CA THR A 216 -43.33 12.81 7.60
C THR A 216 -42.47 13.98 7.14
N LEU A 217 -41.53 13.76 6.20
CA LEU A 217 -40.65 14.83 5.71
C LEU A 217 -41.48 16.01 5.18
N PRO A 218 -41.17 17.27 5.52
CA PRO A 218 -41.84 18.42 4.94
C PRO A 218 -41.66 18.46 3.41
N LEU A 219 -42.76 18.67 2.69
CA LEU A 219 -42.73 18.65 1.21
C LEU A 219 -41.76 19.69 0.62
N GLU A 220 -41.65 20.87 1.23
CA GLU A 220 -40.71 21.91 0.80
C GLU A 220 -39.24 21.52 1.02
N SER A 221 -38.95 20.75 2.07
CA SER A 221 -37.61 20.16 2.28
C SER A 221 -37.26 19.18 1.17
N PHE A 222 -38.22 18.33 0.79
CA PHE A 222 -38.03 17.37 -0.29
C PHE A 222 -37.87 18.04 -1.66
N LYS A 223 -38.70 19.05 -1.98
CA LYS A 223 -38.56 19.87 -3.19
C LYS A 223 -37.21 20.58 -3.25
N GLY A 224 -36.76 21.15 -2.15
CA GLY A 224 -35.46 21.78 -2.08
C GLY A 224 -34.32 20.78 -2.33
N TYR A 225 -34.41 19.59 -1.73
CA TYR A 225 -33.45 18.50 -1.91
C TYR A 225 -33.35 18.07 -3.38
N ILE A 226 -34.47 17.76 -4.03
CA ILE A 226 -34.45 17.23 -5.40
C ILE A 226 -33.91 18.26 -6.41
N VAL A 227 -34.15 19.56 -6.17
CA VAL A 227 -33.56 20.64 -6.98
C VAL A 227 -32.04 20.70 -6.82
N GLN A 228 -31.54 20.60 -5.59
CA GLN A 228 -30.08 20.57 -5.37
C GLN A 228 -29.46 19.27 -5.89
N ASP A 229 -30.16 18.15 -5.80
CA ASP A 229 -29.70 16.85 -6.31
C ASP A 229 -29.57 16.88 -7.84
N TYR A 230 -30.49 17.52 -8.55
CA TYR A 230 -30.35 17.78 -9.97
C TYR A 230 -29.04 18.54 -10.30
N LEU A 231 -28.72 19.60 -9.54
CA LEU A 231 -27.48 20.36 -9.73
C LEU A 231 -26.23 19.54 -9.37
N TYR A 232 -26.31 18.71 -8.32
CA TYR A 232 -25.27 17.76 -7.95
C TYR A 232 -24.99 16.77 -9.09
N LEU A 233 -26.04 16.17 -9.66
CA LEU A 233 -25.95 15.16 -10.72
C LEU A 233 -25.27 15.70 -12.00
N ILE A 234 -25.38 17.00 -12.29
CA ILE A 234 -24.58 17.63 -13.36
C ILE A 234 -23.08 17.48 -13.09
N HIS A 235 -22.62 17.82 -11.88
CA HIS A 235 -21.20 17.67 -11.52
C HIS A 235 -20.80 16.21 -11.31
N PHE A 236 -21.70 15.37 -10.82
CA PHE A 236 -21.49 13.93 -10.74
C PHE A 236 -21.27 13.33 -12.14
N SER A 237 -22.00 13.80 -13.16
CA SER A 237 -21.76 13.41 -14.55
C SER A 237 -20.38 13.86 -15.05
N ARG A 238 -19.95 15.08 -14.68
CA ARG A 238 -18.61 15.60 -15.02
C ARG A 238 -17.51 14.79 -14.35
N ALA A 239 -17.72 14.36 -13.10
CA ALA A 239 -16.79 13.51 -12.38
C ALA A 239 -16.68 12.12 -13.02
N ASN A 240 -17.80 11.52 -13.45
CA ASN A 240 -17.78 10.24 -14.17
C ASN A 240 -17.18 10.37 -15.59
N ALA A 241 -17.39 11.49 -16.28
CA ALA A 241 -16.68 11.79 -17.53
C ALA A 241 -15.16 11.95 -17.30
N LEU A 242 -14.75 12.55 -16.18
CA LEU A 242 -13.34 12.60 -15.77
C LEU A 242 -12.79 11.20 -15.43
N ALA A 243 -13.60 10.31 -14.86
CA ALA A 243 -13.21 8.91 -14.67
C ALA A 243 -12.97 8.22 -16.02
N ALA A 244 -13.83 8.44 -17.02
CA ALA A 244 -13.63 7.94 -18.40
C ALA A 244 -12.34 8.48 -19.03
N TYR A 245 -12.00 9.75 -18.79
CA TYR A 245 -10.75 10.35 -19.25
C TYR A 245 -9.50 9.70 -18.64
N LYS A 246 -9.56 9.24 -17.38
CA LYS A 246 -8.39 8.72 -16.66
C LYS A 246 -8.05 7.25 -16.96
N VAL A 247 -9.02 6.46 -17.44
CA VAL A 247 -8.79 5.06 -17.77
C VAL A 247 -8.06 4.93 -19.12
N GLN A 248 -7.28 3.86 -19.29
CA GLN A 248 -6.38 3.71 -20.44
C GLN A 248 -6.84 2.68 -21.49
N ASN A 249 -7.90 1.93 -21.22
CA ASN A 249 -8.41 0.89 -22.12
C ASN A 249 -9.86 1.15 -22.54
N VAL A 250 -10.21 0.70 -23.74
CA VAL A 250 -11.50 0.99 -24.39
C VAL A 250 -12.69 0.44 -23.60
N ASP A 251 -12.55 -0.76 -23.02
CA ASP A 251 -13.64 -1.39 -22.27
C ASP A 251 -14.02 -0.55 -21.04
N ASP A 252 -13.02 -0.05 -20.29
CA ASP A 252 -13.27 0.79 -19.12
C ASP A 252 -13.76 2.19 -19.50
N ILE A 253 -13.34 2.73 -20.66
CA ILE A 253 -13.89 3.99 -21.20
C ILE A 253 -15.38 3.81 -21.50
N SER A 254 -15.77 2.69 -22.13
CA SER A 254 -17.17 2.38 -22.43
C SER A 254 -18.00 2.31 -21.16
N ARG A 255 -17.56 1.54 -20.16
CA ARG A 255 -18.25 1.41 -18.86
C ARG A 255 -18.43 2.76 -18.15
N ALA A 256 -17.39 3.58 -18.10
CA ALA A 256 -17.50 4.90 -17.49
C ALA A 256 -18.46 5.83 -18.26
N THR A 257 -18.52 5.69 -19.59
CA THR A 257 -19.45 6.46 -20.44
C THR A 257 -20.90 6.01 -20.24
N GLU A 258 -21.13 4.70 -20.08
CA GLU A 258 -22.46 4.16 -19.74
C GLU A 258 -22.99 4.76 -18.44
N ILE A 259 -22.15 4.91 -17.41
CA ILE A 259 -22.54 5.59 -16.16
C ILE A 259 -22.99 7.03 -16.42
N VAL A 260 -22.27 7.79 -17.27
CA VAL A 260 -22.68 9.15 -17.65
C VAL A 260 -24.04 9.13 -18.35
N GLN A 261 -24.29 8.18 -19.25
CA GLN A 261 -25.57 8.03 -19.94
C GLN A 261 -26.71 7.69 -18.97
N HIS A 262 -26.46 6.83 -17.97
CA HIS A 262 -27.42 6.53 -16.91
C HIS A 262 -27.78 7.77 -16.09
N ILE A 263 -26.78 8.58 -15.71
CA ILE A 263 -27.04 9.85 -14.99
C ILE A 263 -27.87 10.82 -15.86
N MET A 264 -27.62 10.88 -17.18
CA MET A 264 -28.43 11.69 -18.08
C MET A 264 -29.88 11.21 -18.18
N HIS A 265 -30.14 9.91 -18.02
CA HIS A 265 -31.49 9.38 -17.94
C HIS A 265 -32.14 9.75 -16.60
N GLU A 266 -31.41 9.62 -15.49
CA GLU A 266 -31.88 10.00 -14.15
C GLU A 266 -32.28 11.48 -14.08
N LEU A 267 -31.47 12.40 -14.60
CA LEU A 267 -31.79 13.83 -14.67
C LEU A 267 -33.15 14.12 -15.36
N LYS A 268 -33.55 13.31 -16.34
CA LYS A 268 -34.87 13.44 -16.98
C LYS A 268 -36.00 13.03 -16.05
N LEU A 269 -35.83 11.94 -15.28
CA LEU A 269 -36.81 11.50 -14.28
C LEU A 269 -36.98 12.54 -13.18
N HIS A 270 -35.86 13.11 -12.69
CA HIS A 270 -35.87 14.21 -11.73
C HIS A 270 -36.65 15.41 -12.25
N THR A 271 -36.47 15.76 -13.52
CA THR A 271 -37.23 16.86 -14.16
C THR A 271 -38.72 16.57 -14.16
N SER A 272 -39.16 15.38 -14.58
CA SER A 272 -40.58 14.99 -14.56
C SER A 272 -41.17 14.98 -13.15
N TYR A 273 -40.36 14.65 -12.14
CA TYR A 273 -40.79 14.65 -10.75
C TYR A 273 -40.92 16.08 -10.20
N CYS A 274 -39.97 16.96 -10.50
CA CYS A 274 -40.07 18.40 -10.20
C CYS A 274 -41.29 19.05 -10.87
N GLU A 275 -41.61 18.68 -12.11
CA GLU A 275 -42.80 19.17 -12.81
C GLU A 275 -44.09 18.77 -12.07
N SER A 276 -44.15 17.55 -11.52
CA SER A 276 -45.29 17.11 -10.69
C SER A 276 -45.50 17.95 -9.43
N PHE A 277 -44.44 18.64 -8.98
CA PHE A 277 -44.46 19.58 -7.86
C PHE A 277 -44.61 21.04 -8.27
N GLY A 278 -44.79 21.32 -9.57
CA GLY A 278 -44.95 22.66 -10.11
C GLY A 278 -43.63 23.42 -10.29
N ILE A 279 -42.48 22.75 -10.31
CA ILE A 279 -41.16 23.35 -10.51
C ILE A 279 -40.71 23.09 -11.95
N SER A 280 -40.51 24.15 -12.73
CA SER A 280 -40.06 24.06 -14.11
C SER A 280 -38.55 23.83 -14.22
N LEU A 281 -38.10 23.22 -15.33
CA LEU A 281 -36.67 23.05 -15.61
C LEU A 281 -35.89 24.38 -15.61
N ALA A 282 -36.51 25.46 -16.10
CA ALA A 282 -35.91 26.79 -16.11
C ALA A 282 -35.64 27.31 -14.68
N GLU A 283 -36.56 27.05 -13.75
CA GLU A 283 -36.38 27.41 -12.34
C GLU A 283 -35.27 26.59 -11.68
N ILE A 284 -35.20 25.28 -11.96
CA ILE A 284 -34.12 24.41 -11.47
C ILE A 284 -32.76 24.94 -11.94
N GLN A 285 -32.62 25.23 -13.23
CA GLN A 285 -31.37 25.71 -13.83
C GLN A 285 -30.95 27.10 -13.34
N ALA A 286 -31.92 27.94 -12.95
CA ALA A 286 -31.66 29.25 -12.37
C ALA A 286 -31.36 29.21 -10.86
N THR A 287 -31.54 28.07 -10.20
CA THR A 287 -31.32 27.91 -8.77
C THR A 287 -29.82 27.90 -8.43
N GLU A 288 -29.45 28.62 -7.38
CA GLU A 288 -28.08 28.63 -6.88
C GLU A 288 -27.71 27.32 -6.17
N GLU A 289 -26.49 26.82 -6.40
CA GLU A 289 -25.92 25.71 -5.62
C GLU A 289 -25.76 26.13 -4.16
N LYS A 290 -26.44 25.43 -3.24
CA LYS A 290 -26.22 25.62 -1.81
C LYS A 290 -24.79 25.22 -1.43
N GLN A 291 -24.28 25.80 -0.35
CA GLN A 291 -22.89 25.60 0.10
C GLN A 291 -22.50 24.12 0.24
N ALA A 292 -23.39 23.25 0.76
CA ALA A 292 -23.07 21.83 0.90
C ALA A 292 -22.98 21.10 -0.46
N CYS A 293 -23.87 21.42 -1.40
CA CYS A 293 -23.78 20.93 -2.79
C CYS A 293 -22.47 21.36 -3.45
N THR A 294 -22.09 22.64 -3.33
CA THR A 294 -20.81 23.15 -3.84
C THR A 294 -19.64 22.43 -3.17
N ALA A 295 -19.61 22.35 -1.83
CA ALA A 295 -18.52 21.70 -1.12
C ALA A 295 -18.34 20.23 -1.54
N TYR A 296 -19.45 19.51 -1.71
CA TYR A 296 -19.40 18.11 -2.10
C TYR A 296 -18.90 17.94 -3.54
N THR A 297 -19.51 18.62 -4.50
CA THR A 297 -19.14 18.49 -5.91
C THR A 297 -17.71 18.95 -6.18
N ARG A 298 -17.24 20.02 -5.52
CA ARG A 298 -15.85 20.47 -5.65
C ARG A 298 -14.88 19.48 -5.01
N TYR A 299 -15.23 18.86 -3.88
CA TYR A 299 -14.39 17.84 -3.28
C TYR A 299 -14.17 16.63 -4.21
N VAL A 300 -15.26 16.07 -4.78
CA VAL A 300 -15.16 14.93 -5.70
C VAL A 300 -14.34 15.28 -6.95
N LEU A 301 -14.59 16.45 -7.54
CA LEU A 301 -13.85 16.90 -8.72
C LEU A 301 -12.38 17.22 -8.40
N ASP A 302 -12.07 17.73 -7.21
CA ASP A 302 -10.69 17.99 -6.77
C ASP A 302 -9.90 16.69 -6.61
N ILE A 303 -10.46 15.69 -5.92
CA ILE A 303 -9.88 14.34 -5.82
C ILE A 303 -9.67 13.76 -7.22
N GLY A 304 -10.66 13.93 -8.11
CA GLY A 304 -10.51 13.55 -9.51
C GLY A 304 -9.38 14.29 -10.20
N GLN A 305 -9.33 15.62 -10.17
CA GLN A 305 -8.36 16.38 -10.96
C GLN A 305 -6.92 16.18 -10.47
N ASN A 306 -6.71 16.24 -9.15
CA ASN A 306 -5.39 16.19 -8.54
C ASN A 306 -4.93 14.76 -8.19
N GLY A 307 -5.87 13.83 -8.06
CA GLY A 307 -5.59 12.43 -7.73
C GLY A 307 -5.60 11.49 -8.93
N ASP A 308 -5.64 10.20 -8.63
CA ASP A 308 -5.73 9.12 -9.62
C ASP A 308 -7.19 8.68 -9.83
N TRP A 309 -7.38 7.73 -10.75
CA TRP A 309 -8.69 7.18 -11.04
C TRP A 309 -9.32 6.46 -9.84
N LEU A 310 -8.53 5.72 -9.04
CA LEU A 310 -9.05 4.96 -7.91
C LEU A 310 -9.54 5.87 -6.78
N GLY A 311 -8.80 6.95 -6.48
CA GLY A 311 -9.23 7.98 -5.54
C GLY A 311 -10.56 8.61 -5.95
N LEU A 312 -10.74 8.89 -7.25
CA LEU A 312 -12.02 9.37 -7.78
C LEU A 312 -13.15 8.35 -7.61
N GLN A 313 -12.91 7.06 -7.92
CA GLN A 313 -13.91 6.01 -7.68
C GLN A 313 -14.32 5.94 -6.21
N VAL A 314 -13.35 6.03 -5.29
CA VAL A 314 -13.63 6.02 -3.84
C VAL A 314 -14.34 7.29 -3.38
N ALA A 315 -14.10 8.45 -4.00
CA ALA A 315 -14.86 9.67 -3.72
C ALA A 315 -16.31 9.64 -4.22
N LEU A 316 -16.58 8.87 -5.29
CA LEU A 316 -17.93 8.65 -5.85
C LEU A 316 -18.69 7.54 -5.11
N ALA A 317 -17.98 6.62 -4.44
CA ALA A 317 -18.56 5.45 -3.79
C ALA A 317 -19.58 5.75 -2.67
N PRO A 318 -19.45 6.80 -1.83
CA PRO A 318 -20.45 7.16 -0.85
C PRO A 318 -21.85 7.34 -1.44
N CYS A 319 -21.96 8.00 -2.61
CA CYS A 319 -23.22 8.18 -3.31
C CYS A 319 -23.78 6.82 -3.78
N LEU A 320 -22.99 6.08 -4.56
CA LEU A 320 -23.43 4.80 -5.14
C LEU A 320 -23.80 3.76 -4.07
N LEU A 321 -22.86 3.45 -3.17
CA LEU A 321 -23.06 2.43 -2.14
C LEU A 321 -24.08 2.88 -1.10
N GLY A 322 -24.04 4.18 -0.79
CA GLY A 322 -24.83 4.77 0.27
C GLY A 322 -26.32 4.82 -0.05
N TYR A 323 -26.69 5.33 -1.23
CA TYR A 323 -28.09 5.35 -1.65
C TYR A 323 -28.66 3.94 -1.81
N GLY A 324 -27.84 2.98 -2.28
CA GLY A 324 -28.23 1.57 -2.31
C GLY A 324 -28.46 0.98 -0.91
N ALA A 325 -27.64 1.37 0.08
CA ALA A 325 -27.82 0.96 1.47
C ALA A 325 -29.04 1.61 2.12
N VAL A 326 -29.26 2.91 1.90
CA VAL A 326 -30.45 3.66 2.35
C VAL A 326 -31.72 3.04 1.80
N ALA A 327 -31.78 2.75 0.51
CA ALA A 327 -32.95 2.18 -0.13
C ALA A 327 -33.30 0.80 0.46
N ARG A 328 -32.30 -0.06 0.66
CA ARG A 328 -32.49 -1.37 1.32
C ARG A 328 -32.94 -1.20 2.77
N MET A 329 -32.30 -0.30 3.52
CA MET A 329 -32.68 0.00 4.90
C MET A 329 -34.14 0.43 4.97
N LEU A 330 -34.55 1.41 4.17
CA LEU A 330 -35.92 1.92 4.18
C LEU A 330 -36.94 0.85 3.78
N ARG A 331 -36.63 0.00 2.79
CA ARG A 331 -37.52 -1.10 2.38
C ARG A 331 -37.83 -2.05 3.54
N ASP A 332 -36.82 -2.34 4.36
CA ASP A 332 -36.87 -3.35 5.42
C ASP A 332 -37.17 -2.74 6.80
N HIS A 333 -37.16 -1.41 6.94
CA HIS A 333 -37.44 -0.71 8.20
C HIS A 333 -38.92 -0.77 8.58
N LYS A 334 -39.19 -1.07 9.85
CA LYS A 334 -40.55 -1.28 10.38
C LYS A 334 -41.47 -0.05 10.31
N ASP A 335 -40.89 1.14 10.38
CA ASP A 335 -41.64 2.41 10.43
C ASP A 335 -41.85 3.01 9.02
N THR A 336 -41.33 2.36 7.97
CA THR A 336 -41.52 2.83 6.60
C THR A 336 -42.96 2.66 6.14
N VAL A 337 -43.58 3.76 5.73
CA VAL A 337 -44.95 3.78 5.21
C VAL A 337 -44.92 3.53 3.70
N ARG A 338 -45.62 2.49 3.23
CA ARG A 338 -45.67 2.11 1.81
C ARG A 338 -46.89 2.65 1.06
N GLU A 339 -48.03 2.74 1.75
CA GLU A 339 -49.28 3.25 1.20
C GLU A 339 -49.42 4.74 1.50
N ASN A 340 -49.79 5.54 0.50
CA ASN A 340 -49.96 7.00 0.61
C ASN A 340 -48.70 7.77 1.05
N ASN A 341 -47.51 7.18 0.94
CA ASN A 341 -46.26 7.90 1.15
C ASN A 341 -45.91 8.70 -0.11
N THR A 342 -45.90 10.03 0.02
CA THR A 342 -45.54 10.99 -1.03
C THR A 342 -44.21 10.66 -1.70
N TYR A 343 -43.25 10.08 -0.97
CA TYR A 343 -41.89 9.83 -1.39
C TYR A 343 -41.62 8.38 -1.83
N TRP A 344 -42.65 7.53 -1.87
CA TRP A 344 -42.50 6.10 -2.15
C TRP A 344 -41.83 5.82 -3.49
N ALA A 345 -42.12 6.62 -4.52
CA ALA A 345 -41.50 6.49 -5.84
C ALA A 345 -39.97 6.61 -5.77
N TRP A 346 -39.46 7.55 -4.97
CA TRP A 346 -38.02 7.73 -4.75
C TRP A 346 -37.40 6.48 -4.08
N ILE A 347 -38.04 5.96 -3.02
CA ILE A 347 -37.56 4.75 -2.31
C ILE A 347 -37.53 3.54 -3.25
N LYS A 348 -38.56 3.41 -4.10
CA LYS A 348 -38.67 2.31 -5.05
C LYS A 348 -37.54 2.36 -6.09
N ASN A 349 -37.28 3.53 -6.70
CA ASN A 349 -36.28 3.67 -7.76
C ASN A 349 -34.90 3.15 -7.36
N TYR A 350 -34.42 3.47 -6.15
CA TYR A 350 -33.11 3.00 -5.66
C TYR A 350 -33.10 1.52 -5.22
N ASN A 351 -34.27 0.86 -5.16
CA ASN A 351 -34.40 -0.58 -4.95
C ASN A 351 -34.62 -1.37 -6.25
N GLU A 352 -34.70 -0.72 -7.41
CA GLU A 352 -34.89 -1.41 -8.69
C GLU A 352 -33.60 -2.12 -9.15
N ASP A 353 -33.77 -3.08 -10.07
CA ASP A 353 -32.70 -3.97 -10.52
C ASP A 353 -31.53 -3.20 -11.11
N ASP A 354 -31.78 -2.13 -11.86
CA ASP A 354 -30.75 -1.31 -12.51
C ASP A 354 -29.80 -0.68 -11.48
N TYR A 355 -30.35 -0.07 -10.42
CA TYR A 355 -29.53 0.55 -9.38
C TYR A 355 -28.79 -0.51 -8.54
N THR A 356 -29.47 -1.61 -8.21
CA THR A 356 -28.84 -2.73 -7.48
C THR A 356 -27.69 -3.34 -8.27
N GLN A 357 -27.83 -3.46 -9.59
CA GLN A 357 -26.78 -3.92 -10.49
C GLN A 357 -25.61 -2.92 -10.54
N ALA A 358 -25.88 -1.61 -10.58
CA ALA A 358 -24.84 -0.58 -10.53
C ALA A 358 -24.02 -0.65 -9.23
N VAL A 359 -24.68 -0.79 -8.08
CA VAL A 359 -24.02 -0.97 -6.77
C VAL A 359 -23.13 -2.20 -6.76
N ARG A 360 -23.62 -3.32 -7.30
CA ARG A 360 -22.86 -4.56 -7.39
C ARG A 360 -21.61 -4.39 -8.26
N LEU A 361 -21.75 -3.85 -9.48
CA LEU A 361 -20.62 -3.65 -10.40
C LEU A 361 -19.59 -2.66 -9.83
N GLY A 362 -20.04 -1.58 -9.20
CA GLY A 362 -19.16 -0.62 -8.53
C GLY A 362 -18.41 -1.26 -7.35
N SER A 363 -19.08 -2.11 -6.57
CA SER A 363 -18.44 -2.85 -5.48
C SER A 363 -17.39 -3.82 -6.00
N GLU A 364 -17.71 -4.63 -7.02
CA GLU A 364 -16.77 -5.57 -7.66
C GLU A 364 -15.54 -4.84 -8.23
N LEU A 365 -15.74 -3.66 -8.81
CA LEU A 365 -14.66 -2.81 -9.32
C LEU A 365 -13.73 -2.33 -8.20
N LEU A 366 -14.29 -1.82 -7.10
CA LEU A 366 -13.50 -1.38 -5.95
C LEU A 366 -12.71 -2.55 -5.34
N GLU A 367 -13.37 -3.68 -5.08
CA GLU A 367 -12.74 -4.89 -4.54
C GLU A 367 -11.53 -5.33 -5.37
N LYS A 368 -11.70 -5.38 -6.70
CA LYS A 368 -10.65 -5.78 -7.64
C LYS A 368 -9.41 -4.88 -7.55
N HIS A 369 -9.59 -3.57 -7.41
CA HIS A 369 -8.50 -2.60 -7.48
C HIS A 369 -7.85 -2.33 -6.12
N LEU A 370 -8.60 -2.47 -5.02
CA LEU A 370 -8.11 -2.18 -3.67
C LEU A 370 -7.17 -3.25 -3.13
N GLN A 371 -7.36 -4.51 -3.53
CA GLN A 371 -6.40 -5.57 -3.21
C GLN A 371 -4.99 -5.38 -3.83
N LEU A 372 -4.82 -4.43 -4.76
CA LEU A 372 -3.54 -4.13 -5.39
C LEU A 372 -2.79 -2.97 -4.72
N GLN A 373 -3.37 -2.37 -3.67
CA GLN A 373 -2.84 -1.16 -3.04
C GLN A 373 -1.95 -1.48 -1.83
N SER A 374 -1.03 -0.56 -1.52
CA SER A 374 -0.27 -0.63 -0.27
C SER A 374 -1.18 -0.30 0.93
N PRO A 375 -0.86 -0.78 2.15
CA PRO A 375 -1.62 -0.42 3.34
C PRO A 375 -1.72 1.09 3.57
N SER A 376 -0.65 1.85 3.30
CA SER A 376 -0.67 3.30 3.42
C SER A 376 -1.65 3.97 2.44
N ARG A 377 -1.75 3.44 1.21
CA ARG A 377 -2.70 3.94 0.21
C ARG A 377 -4.14 3.58 0.57
N ILE A 378 -4.37 2.40 1.16
CA ILE A 378 -5.67 2.02 1.70
C ILE A 378 -6.14 3.04 2.75
N GLU A 379 -5.30 3.41 3.71
CA GLU A 379 -5.67 4.39 4.74
C GLU A 379 -6.04 5.76 4.14
N GLU A 380 -5.33 6.22 3.10
CA GLU A 380 -5.67 7.45 2.38
C GLU A 380 -7.05 7.36 1.70
N LEU A 381 -7.33 6.24 1.02
CA LEU A 381 -8.61 6.01 0.35
C LEU A 381 -9.77 5.92 1.36
N VAL A 382 -9.55 5.31 2.53
CA VAL A 382 -10.53 5.32 3.64
C VAL A 382 -10.88 6.76 4.03
N GLN A 383 -9.88 7.65 4.16
CA GLN A 383 -10.16 9.05 4.51
C GLN A 383 -10.95 9.78 3.43
N ILE A 384 -10.71 9.47 2.15
CA ILE A 384 -11.50 10.01 1.04
C ILE A 384 -12.97 9.58 1.17
N PHE A 385 -13.20 8.29 1.42
CA PHE A 385 -14.55 7.74 1.62
C PHE A 385 -15.27 8.40 2.81
N VAL A 386 -14.60 8.48 3.96
CA VAL A 386 -15.14 9.13 5.18
C VAL A 386 -15.50 10.58 4.93
N LYS A 387 -14.66 11.32 4.19
CA LYS A 387 -14.96 12.72 3.85
C LYS A 387 -16.16 12.83 2.93
N GLY A 388 -16.29 11.93 1.95
CA GLY A 388 -17.47 11.85 1.08
C GLY A 388 -18.76 11.55 1.87
N LEU A 389 -18.74 10.62 2.84
CA LEU A 389 -19.89 10.37 3.71
C LEU A 389 -20.32 11.60 4.52
N LYS A 390 -19.35 12.36 5.06
CA LYS A 390 -19.67 13.61 5.78
C LYS A 390 -20.29 14.66 4.88
N LEU A 391 -19.90 14.70 3.60
CA LEU A 391 -20.46 15.63 2.62
C LEU A 391 -21.87 15.22 2.20
N GLU A 392 -22.14 13.92 2.09
CA GLU A 392 -23.49 13.37 1.90
C GLU A 392 -24.44 13.72 3.07
N ILE A 393 -23.99 13.53 4.32
CA ILE A 393 -24.76 13.95 5.50
C ILE A 393 -25.05 15.45 5.44
N GLY A 394 -24.02 16.26 5.17
CA GLY A 394 -24.16 17.70 5.00
C GLY A 394 -25.10 18.11 3.86
N PHE A 395 -25.28 17.25 2.86
CA PHE A 395 -26.22 17.48 1.76
C PHE A 395 -27.67 17.39 2.24
N TRP A 396 -28.00 16.40 3.09
CA TRP A 396 -29.34 16.31 3.69
C TRP A 396 -29.57 17.32 4.81
N ASP A 397 -28.54 17.69 5.58
CA ASP A 397 -28.61 18.73 6.62
C ASP A 397 -29.03 20.12 6.08
N MET A 398 -28.97 20.32 4.76
CA MET A 398 -29.45 21.55 4.11
C MET A 398 -30.95 21.79 4.28
N PHE A 399 -31.71 20.78 4.71
CA PHE A 399 -33.17 20.81 4.77
C PHE A 399 -33.69 20.26 6.11
N PRO A 400 -34.66 20.92 6.73
CA PRO A 400 -35.24 20.45 7.99
C PRO A 400 -36.02 19.14 7.77
N SER A 401 -35.80 18.18 8.66
CA SER A 401 -36.50 16.87 8.62
C SER A 401 -37.83 16.86 9.39
N LYS A 402 -38.16 17.94 10.11
CA LYS A 402 -39.38 18.12 10.91
C LYS A 402 -39.82 19.57 10.91
#